data_AF-A0AAN7PFJ0-F1
#
_entry.id   AF-A0AAN7PFJ0-F1
#
_cell.length_a   1.000
_cell.length_b   1.000
_cell.length_c   1.000
_cell.angle_alpha   90.00
_cell.angle_beta   90.00
_cell.angle_gamma   90.00
#
_symmetry.space_group_name_H-M   'P 1'
#
loop_
_entity.id
_entity.type
_entity.pdbx_description
1 polymer ?
#
loop_
_entity_poly.entity_id
_entity_poly.type
_entity_poly.pdbx_seq_one_letter_code
_entity_poly.pdbx_strand_id
1 'polypeptide(L)'
;MSHARWLTKANRILRLYVSTEIPTNELKQLATFAVKVYAPIWFEIKLNRTCKEGARYFWKLVYNCRYLPQELKSVVDPVIKRNAFFAHPENLLLSMLSDKQKHVRKLAARRILKARKSSESLQLRVFEVPKINLNASSYIDLIDWQQSYSQPPILTNVPDKTLHSLVESGGDDEVLFLRLPCHTQAVERVVKTVTEAAMPQNSKRSFN
;
A
#
# COMPACT_ATOMS: atom_id res chain seq x y z
N MET A 1 -0.88 -19.38 -14.57
CA MET A 1 -1.47 -18.04 -14.78
C MET A 1 -1.82 -17.41 -13.44
N SER A 2 -1.16 -16.32 -13.01
CA SER A 2 -1.55 -15.58 -11.79
C SER A 2 -1.22 -14.09 -11.93
N HIS A 3 -1.89 -13.44 -12.87
CA HIS A 3 -1.98 -11.97 -13.02
C HIS A 3 -3.44 -11.47 -13.05
N ALA A 4 -4.41 -12.39 -13.06
CA ALA A 4 -5.59 -12.18 -13.87
C ALA A 4 -6.92 -12.05 -13.10
N ARG A 5 -7.03 -12.38 -11.81
CA ARG A 5 -8.38 -12.44 -11.20
C ARG A 5 -9.08 -11.09 -11.18
N TRP A 6 -8.40 -10.02 -10.75
CA TRP A 6 -9.01 -8.69 -10.72
C TRP A 6 -9.14 -8.12 -12.14
N LEU A 7 -8.08 -8.18 -12.98
CA LEU A 7 -8.11 -7.56 -14.32
C LEU A 7 -9.15 -8.26 -15.20
N THR A 8 -9.25 -9.59 -15.12
CA THR A 8 -10.31 -10.34 -15.78
C THR A 8 -11.69 -9.97 -15.22
N LYS A 9 -11.86 -9.84 -13.90
CA LYS A 9 -13.15 -9.43 -13.31
C LYS A 9 -13.54 -8.01 -13.72
N ALA A 10 -12.61 -7.06 -13.66
CA ALA A 10 -12.81 -5.68 -14.10
C ALA A 10 -13.15 -5.62 -15.58
N ASN A 11 -12.40 -6.30 -16.45
CA ASN A 11 -12.69 -6.37 -17.88
C ASN A 11 -14.04 -7.06 -18.18
N ARG A 12 -14.48 -8.01 -17.35
CA ARG A 12 -15.82 -8.61 -17.46
C ARG A 12 -16.91 -7.62 -17.06
N ILE A 13 -16.74 -6.89 -15.96
CA ILE A 13 -17.67 -5.84 -15.52
C ILE A 13 -17.77 -4.75 -16.58
N LEU A 14 -16.64 -4.28 -17.12
CA LEU A 14 -16.63 -3.22 -18.13
C LEU A 14 -17.26 -3.68 -19.45
N ARG A 15 -16.98 -4.91 -19.91
CA ARG A 15 -17.64 -5.46 -21.10
C ARG A 15 -19.15 -5.60 -20.90
N LEU A 16 -19.57 -6.12 -19.75
CA LEU A 16 -20.99 -6.24 -19.41
C LEU A 16 -21.67 -4.86 -19.38
N TYR A 17 -21.02 -3.85 -18.80
CA TYR A 17 -21.52 -2.48 -18.78
C TYR A 17 -21.72 -1.91 -20.19
N VAL A 18 -20.72 -2.05 -21.08
CA VAL A 18 -20.79 -1.52 -22.45
C VAL A 18 -21.80 -2.29 -23.32
N SER A 19 -22.00 -3.58 -23.07
CA SER A 19 -22.93 -4.42 -23.84
C SER A 19 -24.38 -4.35 -23.35
N THR A 20 -24.66 -3.65 -22.25
CA THR A 20 -26.01 -3.55 -21.68
C THR A 20 -26.62 -2.22 -22.10
N GLU A 21 -27.72 -2.25 -22.87
CA GLU A 21 -28.40 -1.05 -23.39
C GLU A 21 -28.89 -0.12 -22.26
N ILE A 22 -29.47 -0.69 -21.19
CA ILE A 22 -29.95 0.04 -20.01
C ILE A 22 -29.31 -0.57 -18.76
N PRO A 23 -28.08 -0.14 -18.38
CA PRO A 23 -27.37 -0.74 -17.25
C PRO A 23 -27.99 -0.32 -15.91
N THR A 24 -28.05 -1.26 -14.96
CA THR A 24 -28.54 -1.00 -13.61
C THR A 24 -27.61 -0.05 -12.86
N ASN A 25 -28.11 0.57 -11.78
CA ASN A 25 -27.31 1.48 -10.96
C ASN A 25 -26.11 0.78 -10.32
N GLU A 26 -26.26 -0.48 -9.92
CA GLU A 26 -25.19 -1.29 -9.33
C GLU A 26 -24.10 -1.57 -10.37
N LEU A 27 -24.48 -1.89 -11.61
CA LEU A 27 -23.52 -2.11 -12.69
C LEU A 27 -22.77 -0.82 -13.04
N LYS A 28 -23.47 0.32 -13.09
CA LYS A 28 -22.86 1.66 -13.25
C LYS A 28 -21.87 1.96 -12.12
N GLN A 29 -22.23 1.67 -10.87
CA GLN A 29 -21.35 1.87 -9.71
C GLN A 29 -20.09 1.00 -9.78
N LEU A 30 -20.23 -0.28 -10.12
CA LEU A 30 -19.10 -1.20 -10.26
C LEU A 30 -18.15 -0.80 -11.41
N ALA A 31 -18.70 -0.43 -12.56
CA ALA A 31 -17.92 0.06 -13.70
C ALA A 31 -17.20 1.37 -13.35
N THR A 32 -17.89 2.30 -12.69
CA THR A 32 -17.31 3.57 -12.22
C THR A 32 -16.19 3.32 -11.22
N PHE A 33 -16.37 2.39 -10.29
CA PHE A 33 -15.33 2.03 -9.33
C PHE A 33 -14.09 1.42 -10.00
N ALA A 34 -14.30 0.53 -10.98
CA ALA A 34 -13.21 -0.05 -11.76
C ALA A 34 -12.36 1.02 -12.45
N VAL A 35 -13.00 2.02 -13.07
CA VAL A 35 -12.32 3.09 -13.82
C VAL A 35 -11.74 4.17 -12.91
N LYS A 36 -12.44 4.60 -11.85
CA LYS A 36 -11.99 5.70 -10.98
C LYS A 36 -10.98 5.28 -9.91
N VAL A 37 -11.04 4.03 -9.46
CA VAL A 37 -10.25 3.58 -8.30
C VAL A 37 -9.24 2.53 -8.71
N TYR A 38 -9.69 1.38 -9.21
CA TYR A 38 -8.80 0.23 -9.41
C TYR A 38 -7.83 0.42 -10.57
N ALA A 39 -8.32 0.79 -11.75
CA ALA A 39 -7.47 0.91 -12.93
C ALA A 39 -6.31 1.91 -12.75
N PRO A 40 -6.54 3.15 -12.25
CA PRO A 40 -5.45 4.11 -12.03
C PRO A 40 -4.38 3.57 -11.07
N ILE A 41 -4.79 3.00 -9.93
CA ILE A 41 -3.86 2.45 -8.94
C ILE A 41 -3.07 1.27 -9.52
N TRP A 42 -3.74 0.38 -10.25
CA TRP A 42 -3.07 -0.76 -10.86
C TRP A 42 -2.04 -0.34 -11.91
N PHE A 43 -2.39 0.61 -12.79
CA PHE A 43 -1.46 1.11 -13.80
C PHE A 43 -0.26 1.79 -13.16
N GLU A 44 -0.46 2.59 -12.11
CA GLU A 44 0.64 3.24 -11.40
C GLU A 44 1.60 2.23 -10.76
N ILE A 45 1.06 1.22 -10.07
CA ILE A 45 1.86 0.12 -9.52
C ILE A 45 2.62 -0.61 -10.63
N LYS A 46 2.01 -0.82 -11.81
CA LYS A 46 2.68 -1.51 -12.91
C LYS A 46 3.76 -0.67 -13.58
N LEU A 47 3.61 0.65 -13.62
CA LEU A 47 4.59 1.59 -14.17
C LEU A 47 5.79 1.75 -13.23
N ASN A 48 5.55 1.89 -11.93
CA ASN A 48 6.60 1.99 -10.94
C ASN A 48 6.32 1.03 -9.77
N ARG A 49 7.07 -0.07 -9.77
CA ARG A 49 6.88 -1.16 -8.80
C ARG A 49 7.68 -0.97 -7.53
N THR A 50 8.30 0.19 -7.28
CA THR A 50 9.22 0.31 -6.14
C THR A 50 8.50 0.42 -4.80
N CYS A 51 9.10 -0.13 -3.73
CA CYS A 51 8.57 -0.11 -2.37
C CYS A 51 8.40 1.31 -1.83
N LYS A 52 9.24 2.25 -2.30
CA LYS A 52 9.14 3.67 -1.98
C LYS A 52 7.83 4.33 -2.43
N GLU A 53 7.11 3.75 -3.38
CA GLU A 53 5.81 4.27 -3.81
C GLU A 53 4.63 3.59 -3.10
N GLY A 54 4.85 2.48 -2.39
CA GLY A 54 3.77 1.65 -1.84
C GLY A 54 2.80 2.43 -0.94
N ALA A 55 3.33 3.28 -0.05
CA ALA A 55 2.49 4.08 0.84
C ALA A 55 1.70 5.18 0.10
N ARG A 56 2.28 5.75 -0.97
CA ARG A 56 1.61 6.73 -1.85
C ARG A 56 0.46 6.08 -2.61
N TYR A 57 0.66 4.89 -3.17
CA TYR A 57 -0.40 4.14 -3.85
C TYR A 57 -1.52 3.75 -2.89
N PHE A 58 -1.18 3.34 -1.67
CA PHE A 58 -2.19 3.06 -0.66
C PHE A 58 -2.99 4.31 -0.29
N TRP A 59 -2.34 5.45 -0.03
CA TRP A 59 -3.04 6.71 0.20
C TRP A 59 -3.95 7.09 -0.97
N LYS A 60 -3.45 6.98 -2.20
CA LYS A 60 -4.23 7.31 -3.40
C LYS A 60 -5.44 6.39 -3.56
N LEU A 61 -5.32 5.11 -3.21
CA LEU A 61 -6.46 4.18 -3.16
C LEU A 61 -7.51 4.69 -2.15
N VAL A 62 -7.08 5.04 -0.93
CA VAL A 62 -7.96 5.58 0.12
C VAL A 62 -8.66 6.85 -0.36
N TYR A 63 -7.90 7.79 -0.93
CA TYR A 63 -8.37 9.06 -1.47
C TYR A 63 -9.38 8.84 -2.61
N ASN A 64 -9.05 7.98 -3.57
CA ASN A 64 -9.93 7.65 -4.69
C ASN A 64 -11.21 6.95 -4.23
N CYS A 65 -11.24 6.29 -3.07
CA CYS A 65 -12.48 5.75 -2.51
C CYS A 65 -13.38 6.81 -1.86
N ARG A 66 -12.88 8.04 -1.60
CA ARG A 66 -13.66 9.05 -0.85
C ARG A 66 -14.85 9.62 -1.62
N TYR A 67 -14.90 9.51 -2.95
CA TYR A 67 -16.10 9.94 -3.71
C TYR A 67 -17.32 9.04 -3.47
N LEU A 68 -17.12 7.83 -2.93
CA LEU A 68 -18.20 6.87 -2.73
C LEU A 68 -19.27 7.41 -1.76
N PRO A 69 -20.55 7.05 -1.95
CA PRO A 69 -21.61 7.32 -0.99
C PRO A 69 -21.36 6.54 0.32
N GLN A 70 -21.99 6.98 1.40
CA GLN A 70 -21.69 6.49 2.75
C GLN A 70 -21.98 5.00 2.92
N GLU A 71 -23.01 4.50 2.25
CA GLU A 71 -23.42 3.10 2.24
C GLU A 71 -22.30 2.23 1.66
N LEU A 72 -21.69 2.64 0.54
CA LEU A 72 -20.57 1.90 -0.06
C LEU A 72 -19.27 2.06 0.73
N LYS A 73 -19.03 3.23 1.34
CA LYS A 73 -17.90 3.42 2.26
C LYS A 73 -17.98 2.45 3.44
N SER A 74 -19.16 2.18 3.98
CA SER A 74 -19.34 1.22 5.08
C SER A 74 -18.87 -0.20 4.73
N VAL A 75 -18.90 -0.56 3.44
CA VAL A 75 -18.41 -1.85 2.94
C VAL A 75 -16.91 -1.80 2.62
N VAL A 76 -16.44 -0.72 2.00
CA VAL A 76 -15.05 -0.60 1.51
C VAL A 76 -14.06 -0.26 2.62
N ASP A 77 -14.43 0.62 3.56
CA ASP A 77 -13.53 1.11 4.61
C ASP A 77 -13.01 -0.01 5.53
N PRO A 78 -13.81 -0.99 5.97
CA PRO A 78 -13.30 -2.14 6.72
C PRO A 78 -12.32 -3.00 5.91
N VAL A 79 -12.47 -3.08 4.58
CA VAL A 79 -11.54 -3.81 3.71
C VAL A 79 -10.21 -3.06 3.62
N ILE A 80 -10.25 -1.74 3.41
CA ILE A 80 -9.06 -0.89 3.38
C ILE A 80 -8.32 -0.98 4.71
N LYS A 81 -9.02 -0.82 5.85
CA LYS A 81 -8.44 -0.87 7.19
C LYS A 81 -7.74 -2.20 7.44
N ARG A 82 -8.35 -3.34 7.11
CA ARG A 82 -7.75 -4.68 7.28
C ARG A 82 -6.50 -4.91 6.44
N ASN A 83 -6.32 -4.17 5.35
CA ASN A 83 -5.19 -4.30 4.43
C ASN A 83 -4.21 -3.11 4.52
N ALA A 84 -4.25 -2.34 5.61
CA ALA A 84 -3.51 -1.08 5.74
C ALA A 84 -2.00 -1.24 6.01
N PHE A 85 -1.39 -2.39 5.72
CA PHE A 85 0.04 -2.64 5.98
C PHE A 85 0.98 -1.64 5.27
N PHE A 86 0.58 -1.11 4.11
CA PHE A 86 1.34 -0.06 3.42
C PHE A 86 1.34 1.29 4.15
N ALA A 87 0.44 1.51 5.11
CA ALA A 87 0.45 2.68 5.99
C ALA A 87 1.33 2.46 7.24
N HIS A 88 2.03 1.34 7.37
CA HIS A 88 2.93 1.10 8.50
C HIS A 88 4.03 2.19 8.53
N PRO A 89 4.44 2.71 9.71
CA PRO A 89 5.44 3.77 9.82
C PRO A 89 6.70 3.56 8.95
N GLU A 90 7.24 2.34 8.93
CA GLU A 90 8.35 1.93 8.04
C GLU A 90 8.10 2.24 6.55
N ASN A 91 6.96 1.83 6.01
CA ASN A 91 6.62 2.07 4.60
C ASN A 91 6.43 3.55 4.30
N LEU A 92 5.82 4.29 5.23
CA LEU A 92 5.67 5.73 5.12
C LEU A 92 7.03 6.45 5.15
N LEU A 93 7.92 6.08 6.06
CA LEU A 93 9.27 6.67 6.16
C LEU A 93 10.09 6.39 4.89
N LEU A 94 9.97 5.21 4.28
CA LEU A 94 10.58 4.92 2.98
C LEU A 94 10.06 5.87 1.89
N SER A 95 8.74 6.02 1.77
CA SER A 95 8.13 6.94 0.81
C SER A 95 8.49 8.40 1.05
N MET A 96 8.65 8.80 2.31
CA MET A 96 9.03 10.15 2.69
C MET A 96 10.51 10.45 2.42
N LEU A 97 11.42 9.47 2.59
CA LEU A 97 12.86 9.63 2.31
C LEU A 97 13.14 9.89 0.83
N SER A 98 12.30 9.37 -0.07
CA SER A 98 12.39 9.60 -1.51
C SER A 98 11.40 10.65 -2.01
N ASP A 99 10.85 11.49 -1.13
CA ASP A 99 9.91 12.52 -1.53
C ASP A 99 10.60 13.62 -2.33
N LYS A 100 9.92 14.16 -3.34
CA LYS A 100 10.40 15.30 -4.13
C LYS A 100 10.66 16.52 -3.25
N GLN A 101 9.85 16.72 -2.21
CA GLN A 101 9.95 17.82 -1.28
C GLN A 101 11.01 17.55 -0.20
N LYS A 102 12.07 18.35 -0.21
CA LYS A 102 13.20 18.24 0.74
C LYS A 102 12.76 18.31 2.21
N HIS A 103 11.75 19.12 2.53
CA HIS A 103 11.26 19.24 3.91
C HIS A 103 10.60 17.94 4.42
N VAL A 104 9.93 17.18 3.53
CA VAL A 104 9.37 15.85 3.84
C VAL A 104 10.49 14.85 4.10
N ARG A 105 11.54 14.85 3.26
CA ARG A 105 12.73 14.01 3.48
C ARG A 105 13.41 14.31 4.82
N LYS A 106 13.59 15.60 5.15
CA LYS A 106 14.12 16.04 6.46
C LYS A 106 13.27 15.53 7.62
N LEU A 107 11.94 15.58 7.49
CA LEU A 107 11.02 15.06 8.50
C LEU A 107 11.18 13.55 8.68
N ALA A 108 11.31 12.79 7.60
CA ALA A 108 11.56 11.35 7.64
C ALA A 108 12.86 11.01 8.38
N ALA A 109 13.97 11.66 8.02
CA ALA A 109 15.26 11.44 8.64
C ALA A 109 15.22 11.74 10.15
N ARG A 110 14.59 12.85 10.57
CA ARG A 110 14.40 13.16 12.00
C ARG A 110 13.63 12.07 12.75
N ARG A 111 12.56 11.55 12.14
CA ARG A 111 11.74 10.47 12.71
C ARG A 111 12.53 9.17 12.86
N ILE A 112 13.34 8.82 11.85
CA ILE A 112 14.21 7.62 11.89
C ILE A 112 15.27 7.75 12.98
N LEU A 113 15.95 8.90 13.05
CA LEU A 113 16.97 9.16 14.08
C LEU A 113 16.37 9.14 15.49
N LYS A 114 15.14 9.65 15.66
CA LYS A 114 14.40 9.54 16.93
C LYS A 114 14.10 8.08 17.28
N ALA A 115 13.60 7.30 16.32
CA ALA A 115 13.26 5.89 16.53
C ALA A 115 14.48 5.02 16.88
N ARG A 116 15.65 5.32 16.30
CA ARG A 116 16.94 4.67 16.64
C ARG A 116 17.30 4.85 18.10
N LYS A 117 17.17 6.08 18.62
CA LYS A 117 17.48 6.40 20.02
C LYS A 117 16.52 5.73 21.00
N SER A 118 15.26 5.54 20.61
CA SER A 118 14.28 4.83 21.45
C SER A 118 14.41 3.30 21.40
N SER A 119 15.23 2.74 20.50
CA SER A 119 15.38 1.29 20.31
C SER A 119 16.23 0.61 21.39
N GLU A 120 16.66 1.32 22.43
CA GLU A 120 17.38 0.75 23.58
C GLU A 120 16.51 -0.18 24.44
N SER A 121 15.17 -0.14 24.27
CA SER A 121 14.29 -1.13 24.90
C SER A 121 14.22 -2.42 24.06
N LEU A 122 14.55 -3.57 24.67
CA LEU A 122 14.46 -4.94 24.12
C LEU A 122 13.03 -5.39 23.72
N GLN A 123 12.08 -4.49 23.57
CA GLN A 123 10.71 -4.85 23.21
C GLN A 123 10.65 -5.38 21.77
N LEU A 124 10.11 -6.59 21.63
CA LEU A 124 9.87 -7.21 20.33
C LEU A 124 8.95 -6.33 19.49
N ARG A 125 9.36 -6.06 18.25
CA ARG A 125 8.52 -5.35 17.28
C ARG A 125 7.29 -6.22 16.99
N VAL A 126 6.11 -5.72 17.32
CA VAL A 126 4.84 -6.30 16.89
C VAL A 126 4.46 -5.71 15.53
N PHE A 127 4.24 -6.56 14.54
CA PHE A 127 3.80 -6.14 13.21
C PHE A 127 2.28 -6.21 13.11
N GLU A 128 1.63 -5.12 13.55
CA GLU A 128 0.18 -4.97 13.52
C GLU A 128 -0.29 -4.06 12.37
N VAL A 129 -1.56 -4.23 12.00
CA VAL A 129 -2.22 -3.35 11.04
C VAL A 129 -2.36 -1.96 11.68
N PRO A 130 -1.80 -0.89 11.06
CA PRO A 130 -1.86 0.44 11.64
C PRO A 130 -3.29 1.00 11.62
N LYS A 131 -3.63 1.78 12.63
CA LYS A 131 -4.84 2.61 12.61
C LYS A 131 -4.64 3.75 11.63
N ILE A 132 -5.46 3.78 10.59
CA ILE A 132 -5.34 4.77 9.51
C ILE A 132 -6.42 5.87 9.57
N ASN A 133 -6.02 7.09 9.20
CA ASN A 133 -6.91 8.19 8.90
C ASN A 133 -7.38 8.09 7.44
N LEU A 134 -8.65 7.76 7.24
CA LEU A 134 -9.24 7.63 5.91
C LEU A 134 -9.47 8.96 5.19
N ASN A 135 -9.43 10.08 5.91
CA ASN A 135 -9.61 11.43 5.37
C ASN A 135 -8.28 12.19 5.25
N ALA A 136 -7.16 11.47 5.24
CA ALA A 136 -5.83 12.06 5.11
C ALA A 136 -5.68 12.84 3.79
N SER A 137 -5.23 14.09 3.87
CA SER A 137 -4.96 14.95 2.70
C SER A 137 -3.65 14.59 1.99
N SER A 138 -2.74 13.92 2.69
CA SER A 138 -1.47 13.40 2.17
C SER A 138 -1.20 12.00 2.71
N TYR A 139 -0.36 11.24 2.01
CA TYR A 139 0.10 9.94 2.50
C TYR A 139 0.83 10.05 3.85
N ILE A 140 1.45 11.20 4.12
CA ILE A 140 2.13 11.48 5.40
C ILE A 140 1.13 11.45 6.56
N ASP A 141 -0.11 11.85 6.34
CA ASP A 141 -1.14 11.99 7.37
C ASP A 141 -2.01 10.73 7.52
N LEU A 142 -1.61 9.62 6.89
CA LEU A 142 -2.31 8.34 6.95
C LEU A 142 -2.34 7.75 8.37
N ILE A 143 -1.35 8.05 9.21
CA ILE A 143 -1.27 7.55 10.58
C ILE A 143 -1.04 8.68 11.57
N ASP A 144 -1.35 8.41 12.82
CA ASP A 144 -0.96 9.25 13.93
C ASP A 144 0.52 9.02 14.30
N TRP A 145 1.35 10.03 14.06
CA TRP A 145 2.78 10.01 14.35
C TRP A 145 3.13 10.33 15.81
N GLN A 146 2.14 10.64 16.66
CA GLN A 146 2.37 10.86 18.09
C GLN A 146 2.63 9.55 18.84
N GLN A 147 2.14 8.43 18.30
CA GLN A 147 2.37 7.10 18.86
C GLN A 147 3.84 6.67 18.68
N SER A 148 4.34 5.85 19.60
CA SER A 148 5.68 5.26 19.49
C SER A 148 5.73 4.32 18.28
N TYR A 149 6.79 4.39 17.48
CA TYR A 149 7.03 3.50 16.37
C TYR A 149 8.44 2.93 16.43
N SER A 150 8.56 1.64 16.10
CA SER A 150 9.84 0.95 16.05
C SER A 150 10.72 1.49 14.93
N GLN A 151 12.03 1.40 15.12
CA GLN A 151 12.99 1.61 14.05
C GLN A 151 12.65 0.73 12.83
N PRO A 152 12.61 1.29 11.61
CA PRO A 152 12.39 0.49 10.40
C PRO A 152 13.54 -0.52 10.19
N PRO A 153 13.30 -1.84 10.21
CA PRO A 153 14.34 -2.85 10.02
C PRO A 153 15.13 -2.68 8.73
N ILE A 154 14.45 -2.32 7.64
CA ILE A 154 15.10 -2.05 6.34
C ILE A 154 16.13 -0.91 6.41
N LEU A 155 15.98 0.00 7.38
CA LEU A 155 16.88 1.12 7.61
C LEU A 155 17.85 0.86 8.76
N THR A 156 17.91 -0.35 9.34
CA THR A 156 18.70 -0.56 10.57
C THR A 156 20.18 -0.36 10.36
N ASN A 157 20.70 -0.94 9.28
CA ASN A 157 22.13 -0.89 8.97
C ASN A 157 22.54 0.33 8.14
N VAL A 158 21.63 1.28 7.92
CA VAL A 158 21.92 2.50 7.13
C VAL A 158 22.59 3.54 8.05
N PRO A 159 23.84 3.96 7.79
CA PRO A 159 24.51 4.96 8.63
C PRO A 159 23.77 6.30 8.66
N ASP A 160 23.85 7.04 9.77
CA ASP A 160 23.26 8.39 9.90
C ASP A 160 23.75 9.34 8.78
N LYS A 161 25.04 9.28 8.44
CA LYS A 161 25.63 10.05 7.32
C LYS A 161 24.93 9.77 5.98
N THR A 162 24.54 8.52 5.74
CA THR A 162 23.83 8.12 4.52
C THR A 162 22.38 8.61 4.56
N LEU A 163 21.73 8.63 5.72
CA LEU A 163 20.41 9.28 5.84
C LEU A 163 20.49 10.77 5.49
N HIS A 164 21.53 11.47 5.92
CA HIS A 164 21.74 12.87 5.55
C HIS A 164 22.00 13.05 4.05
N SER A 165 22.79 12.18 3.41
CA SER A 165 23.00 12.23 1.95
C SER A 165 21.68 12.04 1.19
N LEU A 166 20.82 11.11 1.64
CA LEU A 166 19.50 10.86 1.01
C LEU A 166 18.56 12.06 1.08
N VAL A 167 18.59 12.80 2.19
CA VAL A 167 17.81 14.03 2.34
C VAL A 167 18.23 15.07 1.30
N GLU A 168 19.52 15.14 0.99
CA GLU A 168 20.05 16.09 0.02
C GLU A 168 19.82 15.61 -1.42
N SER A 169 20.14 14.35 -1.73
CA SER A 169 20.08 13.78 -3.09
C SER A 169 18.67 13.46 -3.60
N GLY A 170 17.67 13.39 -2.73
CA GLY A 170 16.31 12.98 -3.14
C GLY A 170 16.10 11.48 -3.24
N GLY A 171 17.09 10.68 -2.82
CA GLY A 171 16.94 9.22 -2.73
C GLY A 171 17.11 8.45 -4.04
N ASP A 172 17.52 9.10 -5.13
CA ASP A 172 17.63 8.43 -6.44
C ASP A 172 18.97 7.70 -6.67
N ASP A 173 20.06 8.07 -5.98
CA ASP A 173 21.40 7.63 -6.38
C ASP A 173 22.19 6.64 -5.50
N GLU A 174 21.72 6.19 -4.32
CA GLU A 174 22.60 5.33 -3.48
C GLU A 174 21.94 4.14 -2.77
N VAL A 175 20.61 3.98 -2.84
CA VAL A 175 19.92 3.04 -1.93
C VAL A 175 19.20 1.93 -2.69
N LEU A 176 19.86 0.78 -2.76
CA LEU A 176 19.38 -0.45 -3.39
C LEU A 176 17.99 -0.87 -2.91
N PHE A 177 17.68 -0.70 -1.62
CA PHE A 177 16.39 -1.15 -1.09
C PHE A 177 15.21 -0.27 -1.54
N LEU A 178 15.42 0.99 -1.93
CA LEU A 178 14.35 1.81 -2.52
C LEU A 178 13.90 1.28 -3.89
N ARG A 179 14.69 0.41 -4.52
CA ARG A 179 14.36 -0.26 -5.79
C ARG A 179 13.67 -1.60 -5.58
N LEU A 180 13.52 -2.06 -4.33
CA LEU A 180 12.81 -3.32 -4.06
C LEU A 180 11.38 -3.22 -4.57
N PRO A 181 10.85 -4.28 -5.19
CA PRO A 181 9.48 -4.26 -5.67
C PRO A 181 8.49 -4.22 -4.49
N CYS A 182 7.56 -3.26 -4.47
CA CYS A 182 6.39 -3.21 -3.60
C CYS A 182 5.41 -4.37 -3.86
N HIS A 183 5.49 -4.95 -5.05
CA HIS A 183 4.60 -6.00 -5.51
C HIS A 183 5.34 -6.93 -6.47
N THR A 184 5.51 -8.20 -6.11
CA THR A 184 6.09 -9.22 -6.98
C THR A 184 5.06 -10.26 -7.42
N GLN A 185 5.21 -10.75 -8.66
CA GLN A 185 4.40 -11.87 -9.15
C GLN A 185 4.63 -13.16 -8.36
N ALA A 186 5.80 -13.27 -7.72
CA ALA A 186 6.11 -14.36 -6.81
C ALA A 186 5.23 -14.30 -5.56
N VAL A 187 5.09 -13.11 -4.95
CA VAL A 187 4.17 -12.89 -3.82
C VAL A 187 2.72 -13.25 -4.20
N GLU A 188 2.23 -12.81 -5.37
CA GLU A 188 0.88 -13.19 -5.84
C GLU A 188 0.71 -14.71 -5.98
N ARG A 189 1.71 -15.41 -6.52
CA ARG A 189 1.68 -16.87 -6.70
C ARG A 189 1.73 -17.61 -5.37
N VAL A 190 2.56 -17.14 -4.43
CA VAL A 190 2.73 -17.76 -3.12
C VAL A 190 1.47 -17.62 -2.27
N VAL A 191 0.75 -16.50 -2.34
CA VAL A 191 -0.53 -16.34 -1.62
C VAL A 191 -1.51 -17.45 -1.99
N LYS A 192 -1.58 -17.84 -3.27
CA LYS A 192 -2.42 -18.96 -3.72
C LYS A 192 -1.99 -20.26 -3.05
N THR A 193 -0.70 -20.61 -3.13
CA THR A 193 -0.16 -21.85 -2.55
C THR A 193 -0.34 -21.91 -1.03
N VAL A 194 -0.09 -20.80 -0.32
CA VAL A 194 -0.29 -20.70 1.14
C VAL A 194 -1.77 -20.84 1.49
N THR A 195 -2.66 -20.22 0.72
CA THR A 195 -4.11 -20.38 0.92
C THR A 195 -4.52 -21.83 0.71
N GLU A 196 -4.06 -22.48 -0.36
CA GLU A 196 -4.34 -23.90 -0.66
C GLU A 196 -3.80 -24.85 0.42
N ALA A 197 -2.63 -24.54 0.99
CA ALA A 197 -2.03 -25.30 2.08
C ALA A 197 -2.75 -25.10 3.42
N ALA A 198 -3.26 -23.89 3.69
CA ALA A 198 -3.98 -23.55 4.91
C ALA A 198 -5.47 -23.98 4.88
N MET A 199 -6.01 -24.36 3.72
CA MET A 199 -7.38 -24.88 3.63
C MET A 199 -7.47 -26.29 4.28
N PRO A 200 -8.51 -26.54 5.11
CA PRO A 200 -8.78 -27.87 5.64
C PRO A 200 -8.91 -28.90 4.50
N GLN A 201 -8.44 -30.14 4.71
CA GLN A 201 -8.41 -31.17 3.65
C GLN A 201 -9.77 -31.44 2.99
N ASN A 202 -10.89 -31.15 3.68
CA ASN A 202 -12.25 -31.37 3.20
C ASN A 202 -12.74 -30.35 2.15
N SER A 203 -12.06 -29.22 1.92
CA SER A 203 -12.47 -28.20 0.94
C SER A 203 -11.69 -28.24 -0.38
N LYS A 204 -10.81 -29.22 -0.58
CA LYS A 204 -9.92 -29.32 -1.77
C LYS A 204 -10.62 -29.80 -3.04
N ARG A 205 -11.90 -30.18 -3.00
CA ARG A 205 -12.66 -30.60 -4.19
C ARG A 205 -13.59 -29.48 -4.66
N SER A 206 -13.14 -28.66 -5.61
CA SER A 206 -13.97 -28.13 -6.72
C SER A 206 -13.33 -26.98 -7.50
N PHE A 207 -12.09 -27.08 -7.98
CA PHE A 207 -11.62 -26.14 -9.03
C PHE A 207 -10.56 -26.83 -9.91
N ASN A 208 -11.01 -27.79 -10.72
CA ASN A 208 -10.33 -28.15 -11.97
C ASN A 208 -10.98 -27.35 -13.09
#